data_AF-A0A381YWW8-F1
#
_entry.id   AF-A0A381YWW8-F1
#
_cell.length_a   1.000
_cell.length_b   1.000
_cell.length_c   1.000
_cell.angle_alpha   90.00
_cell.angle_beta   90.00
_cell.angle_gamma   90.00
#
_symmetry.space_group_name_H-M   'P 1'
#
loop_
_entity.id
_entity.type
_entity.pdbx_description
1 polymer ?
#
loop_
_entity_poly.entity_id
_entity_poly.type
_entity_poly.pdbx_seq_one_letter_code
_entity_poly.pdbx_strand_id
1 'polypeptide(L)'
;MEFDKLFEVRLLIIPELKDQDLVLQQMAEWLSRLSTDIRIKLIGFRRHGLHPEHSDFAEATPERLEDVRVVFQSYGYQDIQVI
;
A
#
# COMPACT_ATOMS: atom_id res chain seq x y z
N MET A 1 -2.52 -29.00 -1.07
CA MET A 1 -2.61 -27.86 -1.99
C MET A 1 -1.74 -26.76 -1.41
N GLU A 2 -0.75 -26.31 -2.17
CA GLU A 2 0.38 -25.49 -1.74
C GLU A 2 0.01 -24.01 -1.90
N PHE A 3 -0.68 -23.42 -0.90
CA PHE A 3 -1.27 -22.08 -0.99
C PHE A 3 -0.49 -20.96 -0.26
N ASP A 4 0.82 -21.14 -0.05
CA ASP A 4 1.65 -20.18 0.71
C ASP A 4 2.75 -19.51 -0.13
N LYS A 5 2.44 -19.16 -1.38
CA LYS A 5 3.42 -18.51 -2.29
C LYS A 5 3.39 -16.99 -2.22
N LEU A 6 2.36 -16.38 -1.64
CA LEU A 6 2.23 -14.93 -1.51
C LEU A 6 2.79 -14.45 -0.18
N PHE A 7 4.08 -14.15 -0.15
CA PHE A 7 4.78 -13.74 1.08
C PHE A 7 4.76 -12.21 1.31
N GLU A 8 4.71 -11.41 0.24
CA GLU A 8 4.86 -9.96 0.34
C GLU A 8 4.05 -9.24 -0.74
N VAL A 9 3.39 -8.14 -0.36
CA VAL A 9 2.72 -7.19 -1.27
C VAL A 9 3.38 -5.82 -1.09
N ARG A 10 3.76 -5.19 -2.21
CA ARG A 10 4.35 -3.84 -2.24
C ARG A 10 3.39 -2.87 -2.88
N LEU A 11 3.09 -1.79 -2.17
CA LEU A 11 2.15 -0.76 -2.59
C LEU A 11 2.89 0.56 -2.73
N LEU A 12 2.85 1.14 -3.93
CA LEU A 12 3.30 2.50 -4.16
C LEU A 12 2.13 3.45 -3.89
N ILE A 13 2.30 4.35 -2.92
CA ILE A 13 1.27 5.30 -2.51
C ILE A 13 1.51 6.62 -3.23
N ILE A 14 0.58 6.98 -4.11
CA ILE A 14 0.56 8.24 -4.89
C ILE A 14 -0.66 9.05 -4.44
N PRO A 15 -0.51 10.14 -3.66
CA PRO A 15 -1.63 10.83 -3.03
C PRO A 15 -2.72 11.33 -3.99
N GLU A 16 -2.37 11.73 -5.22
CA GLU A 16 -3.35 12.29 -6.16
C GLU A 16 -4.21 11.27 -6.91
N LEU A 17 -3.98 9.97 -6.71
CA LEU A 17 -4.84 8.98 -7.36
C LEU A 17 -6.25 9.02 -6.76
N LYS A 18 -7.22 9.22 -7.64
CA LYS A 18 -8.65 9.19 -7.28
C LYS A 18 -9.03 7.86 -6.65
N ASP A 19 -9.96 7.92 -5.70
CA ASP A 19 -10.55 6.76 -5.03
C ASP A 19 -9.54 5.84 -4.33
N GLN A 20 -8.32 6.31 -4.06
CA GLN A 20 -7.25 5.50 -3.49
C GLN A 20 -7.65 4.87 -2.15
N ASP A 21 -8.35 5.60 -1.27
CA ASP A 21 -8.80 5.05 0.01
C ASP A 21 -9.77 3.87 -0.13
N LEU A 22 -10.74 3.99 -1.05
CA LEU A 22 -11.69 2.92 -1.34
C LEU A 22 -10.97 1.69 -1.90
N VAL A 23 -10.04 1.91 -2.83
CA VAL A 23 -9.23 0.83 -3.42
C VAL A 23 -8.36 0.15 -2.35
N LEU A 24 -7.74 0.90 -1.45
CA LEU A 24 -6.91 0.35 -0.37
C LEU A 24 -7.75 -0.49 0.61
N GLN A 25 -8.95 -0.04 0.96
CA GLN A 25 -9.87 -0.81 1.81
C GLN A 25 -10.29 -2.12 1.14
N GLN A 26 -10.74 -2.06 -0.12
CA GLN A 26 -11.14 -3.24 -0.89
C GLN A 26 -9.99 -4.23 -1.07
N MET A 27 -8.78 -3.72 -1.29
CA MET A 27 -7.58 -4.54 -1.43
C MET A 27 -7.21 -5.21 -0.11
N ALA A 28 -7.21 -4.48 1.01
CA ALA A 28 -6.91 -5.02 2.33
C ALA A 28 -7.91 -6.11 2.73
N GLU A 29 -9.22 -5.88 2.47
CA GLU A 29 -10.28 -6.86 2.68
C GLU A 29 -10.11 -8.10 1.79
N TRP A 30 -9.80 -7.92 0.50
CA TRP A 30 -9.64 -9.04 -0.42
C TRP A 30 -8.43 -9.89 -0.05
N LEU A 31 -7.28 -9.28 0.23
CA LEU A 31 -6.06 -9.97 0.64
C LEU A 31 -6.25 -10.69 1.99
N SER A 32 -7.06 -10.16 2.92
CA SER A 32 -7.23 -10.78 4.24
C SER A 32 -8.01 -12.09 4.16
N ARG A 33 -8.81 -12.27 3.11
CA ARG A 33 -9.47 -13.55 2.78
C ARG A 33 -8.47 -14.61 2.29
N LEU A 34 -7.28 -14.20 1.85
CA LEU A 34 -6.19 -15.12 1.49
C LEU A 34 -5.32 -15.43 2.71
N SER A 35 -4.73 -14.41 3.33
CA SER A 35 -3.93 -14.52 4.55
C SER A 35 -3.60 -13.14 5.12
N THR A 36 -3.53 -13.01 6.45
CA THR A 36 -3.02 -11.81 7.13
C THR A 36 -1.54 -11.92 7.51
N ASP A 37 -0.91 -13.08 7.26
CA ASP A 37 0.52 -13.32 7.51
C ASP A 37 1.41 -12.81 6.36
N ILE A 38 0.81 -12.13 5.39
CA ILE A 38 1.48 -11.49 4.26
C ILE A 38 2.14 -10.20 4.74
N ARG A 39 3.40 -9.98 4.37
CA ARG A 39 4.06 -8.70 4.60
C ARG A 39 3.53 -7.62 3.66
N ILE A 40 3.13 -6.49 4.21
CA ILE A 40 2.73 -5.31 3.45
C ILE A 40 3.85 -4.27 3.49
N LYS A 41 4.33 -3.85 2.32
CA LYS A 41 5.29 -2.74 2.18
C LYS A 41 4.60 -1.53 1.57
N LEU A 42 4.52 -0.46 2.34
CA LEU A 42 3.98 0.82 1.93
C LEU A 42 5.14 1.71 1.50
N ILE A 43 5.22 2.00 0.21
CA ILE A 43 6.31 2.76 -0.40
C ILE A 43 5.75 4.12 -0.81
N GLY A 44 6.33 5.19 -0.26
CA GLY A 44 5.94 6.53 -0.65
C GLY A 44 6.41 6.88 -2.06
N PHE A 45 5.53 7.47 -2.88
CA PHE A 45 5.95 8.06 -4.15
C PHE A 45 6.97 9.17 -3.92
N ARG A 46 8.02 9.18 -4.74
CA ARG A 46 9.09 10.18 -4.76
C ARG A 46 9.29 10.69 -6.18
N ARG A 47 9.58 11.97 -6.34
CA ARG A 47 9.83 12.59 -7.64
C ARG A 47 11.25 12.33 -8.14
N HIS A 48 11.58 11.05 -8.32
CA HIS A 48 12.87 10.61 -8.85
C HIS A 48 12.68 9.56 -9.95
N GLY A 49 13.38 9.72 -11.08
CA GLY A 49 13.33 8.78 -12.20
C GLY A 49 11.99 8.75 -12.95
N LEU A 50 11.22 9.84 -12.91
CA LEU A 50 9.89 9.91 -13.51
C LEU A 50 9.92 10.32 -14.99
N HIS A 51 8.91 9.88 -15.72
CA HIS A 51 8.58 10.47 -17.01
C HIS A 51 8.13 11.94 -16.79
N PRO A 52 8.50 12.89 -17.67
CA PRO A 52 8.13 14.30 -17.50
C PRO A 52 6.64 14.56 -17.30
N GLU A 53 5.77 13.73 -17.89
CA GLU A 53 4.31 13.83 -17.76
C GLU A 53 3.76 13.57 -16.34
N HIS A 54 4.61 13.09 -15.43
CA HIS A 54 4.25 12.79 -14.04
C HIS A 54 5.09 13.57 -13.02
N SER A 55 5.86 14.58 -13.46
CA SER A 55 6.72 15.38 -12.57
C SER A 55 5.95 16.13 -11.49
N ASP A 56 4.65 16.35 -11.72
CA ASP A 56 3.80 17.23 -10.92
C ASP A 56 3.02 16.48 -9.84
N PHE A 57 3.15 15.14 -9.77
CA PHE A 57 2.54 14.36 -8.69
C PHE A 57 3.26 14.66 -7.37
N ALA A 58 2.49 14.82 -6.31
CA ALA A 58 2.98 15.04 -4.96
C ALA A 58 3.60 13.77 -4.43
N GLU A 59 4.67 13.98 -3.67
CA GLU A 59 5.28 12.91 -2.92
C GLU A 59 4.37 12.49 -1.76
N ALA A 60 4.39 11.19 -1.43
CA ALA A 60 3.70 10.72 -0.25
C ALA A 60 4.36 11.30 1.01
N THR A 61 3.52 11.82 1.90
CA THR A 61 3.95 12.26 3.22
C THR A 61 4.00 11.08 4.19
N PRO A 62 4.78 11.16 5.28
CA PRO A 62 4.76 10.15 6.33
C PRO A 62 3.36 9.92 6.92
N GLU A 63 2.58 10.98 7.10
CA GLU A 63 1.21 10.91 7.60
C GLU A 63 0.32 10.12 6.65
N ARG A 64 0.46 10.32 5.34
CA ARG A 64 -0.31 9.55 4.36
C ARG A 64 0.02 8.06 4.42
N LEU A 65 1.29 7.71 4.57
CA LEU A 65 1.70 6.30 4.68
C LEU A 65 1.20 5.67 5.98
N GLU A 66 1.14 6.45 7.05
CA GLU A 66 0.58 6.06 8.33
C GLU A 66 -0.94 5.81 8.25
N ASP A 67 -1.69 6.67 7.57
CA ASP A 67 -3.12 6.46 7.33
C ASP A 67 -3.37 5.13 6.60
N VAL A 68 -2.56 4.84 5.58
CA VAL A 68 -2.64 3.57 4.84
C VAL A 68 -2.26 2.40 5.74
N ARG A 69 -1.25 2.53 6.60
CA ARG A 69 -0.89 1.50 7.58
C ARG A 69 -2.08 1.19 8.48
N VAL A 70 -2.77 2.19 9.00
CA VAL A 70 -3.94 2.01 9.86
C VAL A 70 -5.06 1.25 9.14
N VAL A 71 -5.29 1.53 7.85
CA VAL A 71 -6.24 0.77 7.04
C VAL A 71 -5.88 -0.72 7.04
N PHE A 72 -4.64 -1.09 6.68
CA PHE A 72 -4.24 -2.50 6.68
C PHE A 72 -4.31 -3.11 8.09
N GLN A 73 -3.88 -2.40 9.13
CA GLN A 73 -4.01 -2.91 10.50
C GLN A 73 -5.47 -3.23 10.89
N SER A 74 -6.44 -2.43 10.44
CA SER A 74 -7.85 -2.70 10.69
C SER A 74 -8.37 -4.02 10.09
N TYR A 75 -7.66 -4.58 9.10
CA TYR A 75 -7.95 -5.88 8.48
C TYR A 75 -7.08 -7.02 9.01
N GLY A 76 -6.28 -6.80 10.05
CA GLY A 76 -5.55 -7.83 10.79
C GLY A 76 -4.07 -8.00 10.41
N TYR A 77 -3.55 -7.23 9.45
CA TYR A 77 -2.12 -7.30 9.09
C TYR A 77 -1.22 -6.77 10.21
N GLN A 78 -0.15 -7.53 10.50
CA GLN A 78 0.81 -7.19 11.56
C GLN A 78 2.21 -6.86 11.01
N ASP A 79 2.67 -7.51 9.94
CA ASP A 79 3.96 -7.21 9.29
C ASP A 79 3.77 -6.12 8.22
N ILE A 80 3.74 -4.85 8.64
CA ILE A 80 3.63 -3.69 7.77
C ILE A 80 4.89 -2.83 7.88
N GLN A 81 5.53 -2.57 6.75
CA GLN A 81 6.75 -1.75 6.66
C GLN A 81 6.48 -0.49 5.84
N VAL A 82 6.85 0.67 6.39
CA VAL A 82 6.81 1.96 5.68
C VAL A 82 8.21 2.27 5.16
N ILE A 83 8.31 2.55 3.86
CA ILE A 83 9.58 2.79 3.12
C ILE A 83 9.50 4.12 2.38
#